data_AF-A0A2G9TMY8-F1
#
_entry.id   AF-A0A2G9TMY8-F1
#
_cell.length_a   1.000
_cell.length_b   1.000
_cell.length_c   1.000
_cell.angle_alpha   90.00
_cell.angle_beta   90.00
_cell.angle_gamma   90.00
#
_symmetry.space_group_name_H-M   'P 1'
#
loop_
_entity.id
_entity.type
_entity.pdbx_description
1 polymer ?
#
loop_
_entity_poly.entity_id
_entity_poly.type
_entity_poly.pdbx_seq_one_letter_code
_entity_poly.pdbx_strand_id
1 'polypeptide(L)'
;MTFACANGRCINGSLPCDRNDDCGDASDEIGCDVRDGYYCHCRDGFKPDPTNPFDCVDIDECAGNNTCTQLCLNTKGSYLCRCHEDYENNVVVGAMTGKDCRAKAEQDDNDIIAIAFDARRALQFWLDGGSNAIFRASEPNGNQSHAGQKLDLDFNSLGVAPTNLAVDYLTG
;
A
#
# COMPACT_ATOMS: atom_id res chain seq x y z
N MET A 1 40.93 -16.72 -7.54
CA MET A 1 39.59 -16.12 -7.41
C MET A 1 39.18 -16.29 -5.97
N THR A 2 38.81 -15.21 -5.29
CA THR A 2 38.64 -15.15 -3.83
C THR A 2 37.23 -14.63 -3.55
N PHE A 3 36.49 -15.27 -2.64
CA PHE A 3 35.14 -14.87 -2.24
C PHE A 3 35.19 -14.07 -0.93
N ALA A 4 34.38 -13.03 -0.81
CA ALA A 4 34.32 -12.16 0.37
C ALA A 4 33.04 -12.45 1.17
N CYS A 5 33.20 -12.88 2.42
CA CYS A 5 32.14 -13.14 3.39
C CYS A 5 31.50 -11.83 3.89
N ALA A 6 30.30 -11.90 4.47
CA ALA A 6 29.62 -10.71 5.03
C ALA A 6 30.36 -10.14 6.26
N ASN A 7 31.03 -11.00 7.05
CA ASN A 7 31.94 -10.58 8.12
C ASN A 7 33.28 -9.98 7.63
N GLY A 8 33.49 -9.85 6.31
CA GLY A 8 34.70 -9.26 5.71
C GLY A 8 35.90 -10.21 5.60
N ARG A 9 35.74 -11.49 5.96
CA ARG A 9 36.76 -12.53 5.72
C ARG A 9 36.79 -12.94 4.24
N CYS A 10 37.96 -13.30 3.73
CA CYS A 10 38.12 -13.81 2.37
C CYS A 10 38.42 -15.31 2.39
N ILE A 11 37.66 -16.09 1.62
CA ILE A 11 37.84 -17.53 1.43
C ILE A 11 38.13 -17.86 -0.05
N ASN A 12 38.49 -19.11 -0.32
CA ASN A 12 38.73 -19.57 -1.68
C ASN A 12 37.41 -19.54 -2.48
N GLY A 13 37.43 -19.08 -3.73
CA GLY A 13 36.23 -18.95 -4.56
C GLY A 13 35.54 -20.28 -4.94
N SER A 14 36.11 -21.43 -4.59
CA SER A 14 35.49 -22.76 -4.76
C SER A 14 34.72 -23.26 -3.54
N LEU A 15 34.75 -22.53 -2.43
CA LEU A 15 34.11 -22.90 -1.17
C LEU A 15 32.66 -22.39 -0.98
N PRO A 16 32.18 -21.32 -1.66
CA PRO A 16 30.77 -20.94 -1.56
C PRO A 16 29.82 -22.02 -2.10
N CYS A 17 28.68 -22.21 -1.43
CA CYS A 17 27.63 -23.16 -1.79
C CYS A 17 28.07 -24.63 -1.80
N ASP A 18 28.96 -25.03 -0.91
CA ASP A 18 29.44 -26.41 -0.75
C ASP A 18 28.78 -27.17 0.43
N ARG A 19 27.86 -26.50 1.13
CA ARG A 19 27.16 -26.95 2.34
C ARG A 19 28.01 -26.95 3.61
N ASN A 20 29.14 -26.25 3.61
CA ASN A 20 29.96 -26.01 4.79
C ASN A 20 29.98 -24.51 5.11
N ASP A 21 30.15 -24.20 6.40
CA ASP A 21 30.34 -22.82 6.86
C ASP A 21 31.85 -22.51 6.92
N ASP A 22 32.43 -22.13 5.80
CA ASP A 22 33.82 -21.71 5.67
C ASP A 22 34.03 -20.23 6.05
N CYS A 23 32.97 -19.41 5.95
CA CYS A 23 32.99 -18.02 6.40
C CYS A 23 32.93 -17.86 7.93
N GLY A 24 32.35 -18.83 8.64
CA GLY A 24 32.06 -18.80 10.09
C GLY A 24 30.84 -17.96 10.47
N ASP A 25 30.12 -17.44 9.48
CA ASP A 25 28.88 -16.68 9.61
C ASP A 25 27.79 -17.17 8.62
N ALA A 26 28.04 -18.31 7.96
CA ALA A 26 27.22 -18.94 6.93
C ALA A 26 26.93 -18.09 5.68
N SER A 27 27.62 -16.96 5.48
CA SER A 27 27.36 -16.08 4.33
C SER A 27 27.74 -16.69 2.98
N ASP A 28 28.60 -17.69 2.99
CA ASP A 28 28.98 -18.53 1.87
C ASP A 28 27.88 -19.52 1.44
N GLU A 29 26.87 -19.74 2.29
CA GLU A 29 25.76 -20.67 2.05
C GLU A 29 24.40 -19.96 1.87
N ILE A 30 24.36 -18.62 1.94
CA ILE A 30 23.13 -17.84 1.73
C ILE A 30 22.89 -17.65 0.23
N GLY A 31 21.69 -17.98 -0.23
CA GLY A 31 21.31 -17.85 -1.64
C GLY A 31 21.82 -18.99 -2.52
N CYS A 32 22.07 -20.16 -1.93
CA CYS A 32 22.39 -21.38 -2.67
C CYS A 32 21.09 -22.19 -2.89
N ASP A 33 20.22 -21.74 -3.79
CA ASP A 33 19.09 -22.56 -4.26
C ASP A 33 19.54 -23.46 -5.42
N VAL A 34 19.39 -24.77 -5.24
CA VAL A 34 20.19 -25.79 -5.91
C VAL A 34 19.36 -26.44 -7.01
N ARG A 35 19.69 -26.18 -8.29
CA ARG A 35 19.91 -27.15 -9.40
C ARG A 35 20.52 -26.41 -10.61
N ASP A 36 21.81 -26.62 -10.87
CA ASP A 36 22.53 -26.19 -12.10
C ASP A 36 22.91 -24.70 -12.29
N GLY A 37 23.33 -23.96 -11.26
CA GLY A 37 24.05 -22.69 -11.49
C GLY A 37 24.28 -21.79 -10.28
N TYR A 38 25.11 -20.76 -10.47
CA TYR A 38 25.10 -19.53 -9.66
C TYR A 38 23.94 -18.66 -10.17
N TYR A 39 23.11 -18.10 -9.29
CA TYR A 39 22.14 -17.08 -9.68
C TYR A 39 22.61 -15.72 -9.16
N CYS A 40 22.58 -14.70 -10.00
CA CYS A 40 22.81 -13.34 -9.55
C CYS A 40 21.58 -12.87 -8.78
N HIS A 41 21.74 -12.64 -7.48
CA HIS A 41 20.71 -11.95 -6.71
C HIS A 41 20.75 -10.47 -7.08
N CYS A 42 19.69 -10.00 -7.75
CA CYS A 42 19.52 -8.59 -8.02
C CYS A 42 19.02 -7.89 -6.75
N ARG A 43 19.35 -6.59 -6.61
CA ARG A 43 18.79 -5.76 -5.54
C ARG A 43 17.27 -5.67 -5.69
N ASP A 44 16.58 -5.35 -4.61
CA ASP A 44 15.15 -5.05 -4.66
C ASP A 44 14.84 -4.03 -5.76
N GLY A 45 13.77 -4.29 -6.54
CA GLY A 45 13.40 -3.50 -7.72
C GLY A 45 14.11 -3.92 -9.02
N PHE A 46 14.94 -4.96 -9.00
CA PHE A 46 15.63 -5.46 -10.19
C PHE A 46 15.42 -6.97 -10.38
N LYS A 47 15.44 -7.41 -11.64
CA LYS A 47 15.36 -8.83 -12.04
C LYS A 47 16.52 -9.18 -12.98
N PRO A 48 16.94 -10.45 -13.07
CA PRO A 48 17.96 -10.87 -14.02
C PRO A 48 17.54 -10.56 -15.46
N ASP A 49 18.49 -10.12 -16.28
CA ASP A 49 18.26 -9.90 -17.70
C ASP A 49 17.96 -11.25 -18.40
N PRO A 50 16.90 -11.33 -19.24
CA PRO A 50 16.54 -12.58 -19.92
C PRO A 50 17.60 -13.10 -20.91
N THR A 51 18.45 -12.21 -21.42
CA THR A 51 19.51 -12.49 -22.40
C THR A 51 20.87 -12.68 -21.74
N ASN A 52 21.12 -12.01 -20.62
CA ASN A 52 22.34 -12.16 -19.84
C ASN A 52 22.04 -12.27 -18.34
N PRO A 53 21.90 -13.49 -17.79
CA PRO A 53 21.52 -13.71 -16.39
C PRO A 53 22.48 -13.13 -15.32
N PHE A 54 23.64 -12.61 -15.74
CA PHE A 54 24.59 -11.91 -14.88
C PHE A 54 24.34 -10.41 -14.75
N ASP A 55 23.48 -9.85 -15.58
CA ASP A 55 23.09 -8.44 -15.53
C ASP A 55 21.70 -8.30 -14.89
N CYS A 56 21.48 -7.18 -14.22
CA CYS A 56 20.24 -6.89 -13.53
C CYS A 56 19.53 -5.74 -14.22
N VAL A 57 18.34 -6.02 -14.75
CA VAL A 57 17.46 -5.03 -15.34
C VAL A 57 16.41 -4.58 -14.33
N ASP A 58 16.05 -3.32 -14.46
CA ASP A 58 14.98 -2.71 -13.71
C ASP A 58 13.65 -3.47 -13.91
N ILE A 59 12.90 -3.68 -12.83
CA ILE A 59 11.55 -4.21 -12.92
C ILE A 59 10.64 -3.04 -13.25
N ASP A 60 10.05 -3.04 -14.45
CA ASP A 60 9.02 -2.05 -14.76
C ASP A 60 7.70 -2.44 -14.08
N GLU A 61 7.46 -1.93 -12.88
CA GLU A 61 6.21 -2.20 -12.17
C GLU A 61 4.99 -1.56 -12.85
N CYS A 62 5.19 -0.55 -13.71
CA CYS A 62 4.13 0.09 -14.47
C CYS A 62 3.65 -0.72 -15.68
N ALA A 63 4.43 -1.72 -16.12
CA ALA A 63 4.00 -2.67 -17.14
C ALA A 63 2.98 -3.71 -16.60
N GLY A 64 2.85 -3.84 -15.28
CA GLY A 64 1.86 -4.69 -14.60
C GLY A 64 0.47 -4.04 -14.52
N ASN A 65 -0.55 -4.85 -14.23
CA ASN A 65 -1.90 -4.33 -13.99
C ASN A 65 -2.09 -3.97 -12.50
N ASN A 66 -2.70 -2.82 -12.21
CA ASN A 66 -3.06 -2.33 -10.87
C ASN A 66 -1.90 -1.91 -9.93
N THR A 67 -0.76 -1.47 -10.47
CA THR A 67 0.38 -1.00 -9.65
C THR A 67 0.14 0.36 -8.97
N CYS A 68 -0.59 1.25 -9.63
CA CYS A 68 -1.03 2.56 -9.15
C CYS A 68 -2.50 2.76 -9.51
N THR A 69 -3.25 3.57 -8.75
CA THR A 69 -4.66 3.88 -9.08
C THR A 69 -4.84 4.75 -10.32
N GLN A 70 -3.88 5.62 -10.62
CA GLN A 70 -3.97 6.59 -11.71
C GLN A 70 -2.73 6.57 -12.59
N LEU A 71 -1.75 7.42 -12.31
CA LEU A 71 -0.55 7.56 -13.13
C LEU A 71 0.60 6.79 -12.48
N CYS A 72 1.29 5.98 -13.27
CA CYS A 72 2.49 5.24 -12.86
C CYS A 72 3.70 5.74 -13.64
N LEU A 73 4.80 6.04 -12.94
CA LEU A 73 6.07 6.42 -13.53
C LEU A 73 7.14 5.44 -13.07
N ASN A 74 7.69 4.65 -14.00
CA ASN A 74 8.76 3.72 -13.71
C ASN A 74 10.08 4.48 -13.46
N THR A 75 10.83 4.11 -12.43
CA THR A 75 12.13 4.69 -12.09
C THR A 75 13.15 3.58 -11.88
N LYS A 76 14.45 3.88 -11.89
CA LYS A 76 15.43 2.81 -11.66
C LYS A 76 15.38 2.30 -10.21
N GLY A 77 15.00 1.03 -10.05
CA GLY A 77 14.89 0.30 -8.80
C GLY A 77 13.59 0.53 -8.04
N SER A 78 12.62 1.25 -8.61
CA SER A 78 11.34 1.58 -7.96
C SER A 78 10.37 2.23 -8.95
N TYR A 79 9.20 2.65 -8.47
CA TYR A 79 8.23 3.42 -9.26
C TYR A 79 7.59 4.51 -8.43
N LEU A 80 7.05 5.53 -9.11
CA LEU A 80 6.32 6.63 -8.49
C LEU A 80 4.89 6.66 -9.02
N CYS A 81 3.93 6.53 -8.11
CA CYS A 81 2.52 6.81 -8.43
C CYS A 81 2.25 8.31 -8.31
N ARG A 82 1.56 8.88 -9.29
CA ARG A 82 1.09 10.27 -9.30
C ARG A 82 -0.42 10.33 -9.51
N CYS A 83 -0.99 11.44 -9.08
CA CYS A 83 -2.40 11.74 -9.23
C CYS A 83 -2.61 12.84 -10.28
N HIS A 84 -3.79 12.84 -10.91
CA HIS A 84 -4.24 13.90 -11.79
C HIS A 84 -4.43 15.23 -11.04
N GLU A 85 -4.61 16.34 -11.78
CA GLU A 85 -4.59 17.71 -11.27
C GLU A 85 -5.59 17.97 -10.12
N ASP A 86 -6.66 17.19 -10.03
CA ASP A 86 -7.70 17.28 -8.99
C ASP A 86 -7.63 16.16 -7.94
N TYR A 87 -6.51 15.45 -7.85
CA TYR A 87 -6.33 14.35 -6.92
C TYR A 87 -5.02 14.50 -6.12
N GLU A 88 -5.00 14.00 -4.89
CA GLU A 88 -3.86 14.00 -3.98
C GLU A 88 -3.54 12.60 -3.45
N ASN A 89 -2.27 12.37 -3.12
CA ASN A 89 -1.72 11.08 -2.67
C ASN A 89 -1.49 11.02 -1.15
N ASN A 90 -2.16 11.88 -0.38
CA ASN A 90 -1.93 12.07 1.06
C ASN A 90 -2.47 10.92 1.96
N VAL A 91 -2.78 9.75 1.39
CA VAL A 91 -3.34 8.62 2.15
C VAL A 91 -2.26 7.63 2.53
N VAL A 92 -2.04 7.47 3.83
CA VAL A 92 -1.23 6.40 4.41
C VAL A 92 -2.16 5.26 4.84
N VAL A 93 -2.39 4.27 3.97
CA VAL A 93 -3.06 3.02 4.36
C VAL A 93 -1.99 1.98 4.74
N GLY A 94 -1.60 1.96 6.01
CA GLY A 94 -0.59 1.02 6.51
C GLY A 94 0.77 1.17 5.82
N ALA A 95 1.38 0.06 5.38
CA ALA A 95 2.68 0.03 4.68
C ALA A 95 2.60 0.37 3.17
N MET A 96 1.41 0.68 2.64
CA MET A 96 1.20 1.02 1.23
C MET A 96 1.12 2.55 1.08
N THR A 97 2.22 3.23 1.35
CA THR A 97 2.33 4.68 1.13
C THR A 97 2.17 5.02 -0.36
N GLY A 98 1.22 5.90 -0.67
CA GLY A 98 1.19 6.64 -1.95
C GLY A 98 0.67 5.91 -3.19
N LYS A 99 -0.01 4.77 -3.05
CA LYS A 99 -0.57 4.03 -4.21
C LYS A 99 -2.00 4.45 -4.59
N ASP A 100 -2.71 5.12 -3.70
CA ASP A 100 -4.09 5.58 -3.88
C ASP A 100 -4.17 7.10 -4.04
N CYS A 101 -4.94 7.53 -5.03
CA CYS A 101 -5.27 8.92 -5.31
C CYS A 101 -6.70 9.25 -4.88
N ARG A 102 -6.86 10.26 -4.03
CA ARG A 102 -8.18 10.78 -3.61
C ARG A 102 -8.43 12.14 -4.26
N ALA A 103 -9.68 12.43 -4.63
CA ALA A 103 -10.04 13.76 -5.14
C ALA A 103 -9.71 14.84 -4.09
N LYS A 104 -9.12 15.95 -4.52
CA LYS A 104 -8.89 17.14 -3.70
C LYS A 104 -10.25 17.71 -3.32
N ALA A 105 -10.43 18.02 -2.03
CA ALA A 105 -11.57 18.81 -1.57
C ALA A 105 -11.16 20.28 -1.51
N GLU A 106 -12.00 21.19 -2.05
CA GLU A 106 -11.85 22.61 -1.77
C GLU A 106 -12.15 22.88 -0.28
N GLN A 107 -11.37 23.77 0.31
CA GLN A 107 -11.18 23.88 1.77
C GLN A 107 -12.40 24.36 2.58
N ASP A 108 -13.54 24.68 1.96
CA ASP A 108 -14.58 25.46 2.67
C ASP A 108 -15.99 24.87 2.74
N ASP A 109 -16.33 23.65 2.26
CA ASP A 109 -17.73 23.22 2.48
C ASP A 109 -18.08 21.72 2.45
N ASN A 110 -17.12 20.79 2.42
CA ASN A 110 -17.47 19.37 2.56
C ASN A 110 -16.40 18.61 3.36
N ASP A 111 -16.58 18.61 4.67
CA ASP A 111 -15.84 17.80 5.62
C ASP A 111 -16.38 16.35 5.70
N ILE A 112 -17.24 15.94 4.77
CA ILE A 112 -17.71 14.56 4.68
C ILE A 112 -16.57 13.62 4.30
N ILE A 113 -16.19 12.75 5.23
CA ILE A 113 -15.09 11.80 5.10
C ILE A 113 -15.55 10.50 4.43
N ALA A 114 -16.73 9.98 4.82
CA ALA A 114 -17.25 8.70 4.35
C ALA A 114 -18.79 8.68 4.36
N ILE A 115 -19.38 7.87 3.49
CA ILE A 115 -20.83 7.66 3.40
C ILE A 115 -21.10 6.16 3.35
N ALA A 116 -22.16 5.70 4.03
CA ALA A 116 -22.66 4.34 3.95
C ALA A 116 -24.19 4.35 3.89
N PHE A 117 -24.78 3.30 3.30
CA PHE A 117 -26.22 3.21 3.07
C PHE A 117 -26.76 1.84 3.48
N ASP A 118 -27.91 1.83 4.16
CA ASP A 118 -28.73 0.66 4.42
C ASP A 118 -29.99 0.70 3.55
N ALA A 119 -29.96 -0.09 2.47
CA ALA A 119 -31.05 -0.20 1.49
C ALA A 119 -32.33 -0.81 2.04
N ARG A 120 -32.26 -1.64 3.08
CA ARG A 120 -33.45 -2.30 3.64
C ARG A 120 -34.24 -1.35 4.51
N ARG A 121 -33.53 -0.44 5.18
CA ARG A 121 -34.11 0.55 6.09
C ARG A 121 -34.23 1.94 5.48
N ALA A 122 -33.75 2.12 4.24
CA ALA A 122 -33.67 3.41 3.57
C ALA A 122 -32.98 4.47 4.46
N LEU A 123 -31.81 4.12 5.00
CA LEU A 123 -31.02 4.97 5.89
C LEU A 123 -29.67 5.29 5.27
N GLN A 124 -29.34 6.56 5.20
CA GLN A 124 -28.02 7.05 4.83
C GLN A 124 -27.26 7.48 6.08
N PHE A 125 -25.98 7.11 6.14
CA PHE A 125 -25.05 7.50 7.19
C PHE A 125 -23.87 8.23 6.56
N TRP A 126 -23.36 9.26 7.25
CA TRP A 126 -22.15 9.94 6.84
C TRP A 126 -21.28 10.28 8.03
N LEU A 127 -19.98 10.30 7.78
CA LEU A 127 -18.97 10.75 8.72
C LEU A 127 -18.55 12.16 8.34
N ASP A 128 -18.69 13.07 9.28
CA ASP A 128 -18.36 14.49 9.15
C ASP A 128 -17.11 14.77 9.97
N GLY A 129 -16.07 15.25 9.28
CA GLY A 129 -14.73 15.44 9.81
C GLY A 129 -14.59 16.70 10.66
N GLY A 130 -15.33 17.77 10.35
CA GLY A 130 -15.28 19.01 11.12
C GLY A 130 -15.93 18.86 12.48
N SER A 131 -17.03 18.10 12.55
CA SER A 131 -17.70 17.76 13.82
C SER A 131 -17.13 16.50 14.50
N ASN A 132 -16.22 15.78 13.82
CA ASN A 132 -15.68 14.49 14.22
C ASN A 132 -16.79 13.54 14.71
N ALA A 133 -17.82 13.33 13.88
CA ALA A 133 -19.03 12.60 14.26
C ALA A 133 -19.73 11.89 13.09
N ILE A 134 -20.48 10.83 13.40
CA ILE A 134 -21.34 10.15 12.44
C ILE A 134 -22.76 10.68 12.58
N PHE A 135 -23.39 10.94 11.45
CA PHE A 135 -24.80 11.29 11.33
C PHE A 135 -25.56 10.23 10.54
N ARG A 136 -26.88 10.22 10.71
CA ARG A 136 -27.81 9.44 9.88
C ARG A 136 -29.04 10.23 9.49
N ALA A 137 -29.63 9.91 8.36
CA ALA A 137 -30.94 10.38 7.94
C ALA A 137 -31.70 9.27 7.21
N SER A 138 -33.04 9.31 7.31
CA SER A 138 -33.90 8.54 6.42
C SER A 138 -33.84 9.11 5.01
N GLU A 139 -33.83 8.26 4.00
CA GLU A 139 -34.01 8.71 2.63
C GLU A 139 -35.35 9.45 2.50
N PRO A 140 -35.37 10.60 1.80
CA PRO A 140 -36.58 11.38 1.64
C PRO A 140 -37.59 10.64 0.76
N ASN A 141 -38.85 10.60 1.18
CA ASN A 141 -39.94 10.19 0.30
C ASN A 141 -40.56 11.45 -0.33
N GLY A 142 -40.13 11.78 -1.56
CA GLY A 142 -40.52 13.01 -2.24
C GLY A 142 -39.67 14.22 -1.82
N ASN A 143 -40.26 15.41 -1.73
CA ASN A 143 -39.56 16.68 -1.50
C ASN A 143 -39.38 17.02 0.01
N GLN A 144 -39.10 16.01 0.85
CA GLN A 144 -38.89 16.23 2.28
C GLN A 144 -37.40 16.49 2.55
N SER A 145 -37.09 17.58 3.23
CA SER A 145 -35.74 17.85 3.74
C SER A 145 -35.70 17.53 5.25
N HIS A 146 -34.83 16.60 5.64
CA HIS A 146 -34.61 16.24 7.04
C HIS A 146 -33.18 16.63 7.45
N ALA A 147 -33.03 17.22 8.63
CA ALA A 147 -31.73 17.40 9.25
C ALA A 147 -31.21 16.04 9.75
N GLY A 148 -29.92 15.77 9.53
CA GLY A 148 -29.27 14.56 10.02
C GLY A 148 -29.30 14.44 11.54
N GLN A 149 -29.51 13.23 12.05
CA GLN A 149 -29.37 12.91 13.47
C GLN A 149 -27.93 12.49 13.76
N LYS A 150 -27.25 13.21 14.66
CA LYS A 150 -25.94 12.81 15.21
C LYS A 150 -26.07 11.52 16.03
N LEU A 151 -25.19 10.55 15.79
CA LEU A 151 -25.09 9.34 16.61
C LEU A 151 -24.36 9.62 17.93
N ASP A 152 -24.73 8.90 18.98
CA ASP A 152 -24.11 9.00 20.30
C ASP A 152 -22.81 8.20 20.36
N LEU A 153 -21.79 8.72 19.65
CA LEU A 153 -20.43 8.19 19.61
C LEU A 153 -19.46 9.35 19.86
N ASP A 154 -18.67 9.26 20.93
CA ASP A 154 -17.71 10.29 21.31
C ASP A 154 -16.28 9.92 20.88
N PHE A 155 -15.96 10.19 19.62
CA PHE A 155 -14.63 9.97 19.06
C PHE A 155 -13.54 10.84 19.72
N ASN A 156 -13.91 12.01 20.24
CA ASN A 156 -12.98 12.92 20.91
C ASN A 156 -12.50 12.34 22.24
N SER A 157 -13.42 11.77 23.04
CA SER A 157 -13.06 11.10 24.29
C SER A 157 -12.15 9.88 24.09
N LEU A 158 -12.26 9.24 22.92
CA LEU A 158 -11.46 8.08 22.54
C LEU A 158 -10.13 8.47 21.87
N GLY A 159 -9.92 9.76 21.56
CA GLY A 159 -8.72 10.23 20.88
C GLY A 159 -8.55 9.67 19.47
N VAL A 160 -9.65 9.30 18.81
CA VAL A 160 -9.64 8.75 17.45
C VAL A 160 -10.31 9.70 16.46
N ALA A 161 -9.80 9.71 15.23
CA ALA A 161 -10.45 10.37 14.10
C ALA A 161 -10.81 9.27 13.10
N PRO A 162 -12.09 8.86 13.01
CA PRO A 162 -12.52 7.87 12.03
C PRO A 162 -12.24 8.38 10.60
N THR A 163 -11.89 7.45 9.70
CA THR A 163 -11.54 7.76 8.31
C THR A 163 -12.41 7.02 7.30
N ASN A 164 -13.25 6.10 7.78
CA ASN A 164 -14.11 5.27 6.95
C ASN A 164 -15.36 4.84 7.74
N LEU A 165 -16.39 4.41 7.02
CA LEU A 165 -17.67 3.95 7.57
C LEU A 165 -18.16 2.72 6.81
N ALA A 166 -18.60 1.70 7.54
CA ALA A 166 -19.30 0.54 6.99
C ALA A 166 -20.50 0.22 7.88
N VAL A 167 -21.61 -0.20 7.28
CA VAL A 167 -22.85 -0.52 7.97
C VAL A 167 -23.20 -1.98 7.72
N ASP A 168 -23.43 -2.74 8.80
CA ASP A 168 -24.00 -4.08 8.71
C ASP A 168 -25.53 -3.98 8.54
N TYR A 169 -26.00 -4.31 7.35
CA TYR A 169 -27.41 -4.29 6.97
C TYR A 169 -28.15 -5.62 7.23
N LEU A 170 -27.47 -6.64 7.75
CA LEU A 170 -28.04 -7.96 8.06
C LEU A 170 -28.42 -8.11 9.52
N THR A 171 -27.59 -7.61 10.44
CA THR A 171 -27.77 -7.82 11.89
C THR A 171 -28.21 -6.58 12.66
N GLY A 172 -28.18 -5.41 12.01
CA GLY A 172 -28.65 -4.15 12.56
C GLY A 172 -30.14 -4.13 12.78
#